data_AF-A0A099TZX7-F1
#
_entry.id   AF-A0A099TZX7-F1
#
_cell.length_a   1.000
_cell.length_b   1.000
_cell.length_c   1.000
_cell.angle_alpha   90.00
_cell.angle_beta   90.00
_cell.angle_gamma   90.00
#
_symmetry.space_group_name_H-M   'P 1'
#
loop_
_entity.id
_entity.type
_entity.pdbx_description
1 polymer ?
#
loop_
_entity_poly.entity_id
_entity_poly.type
_entity_poly.pdbx_seq_one_letter_code
_entity_poly.pdbx_strand_id
1 'polypeptide(L)'
;MLILDKNFQSIGGFGVYCYPENGDDVLKICSDHVRRYNVFPQVVYLKSENQSEKKWLGSNSEKFYYNGHNIMEIDEEENFL
;
A
#
# COMPACT_ATOMS: atom_id res chain seq x y z
N MET A 1 1.20 2.03 -8.83
CA MET A 1 1.09 2.25 -7.39
C MET A 1 2.42 1.89 -6.79
N LEU A 2 3.02 2.82 -6.06
CA LEU A 2 4.26 2.59 -5.31
C LEU A 2 3.94 2.25 -3.87
N ILE A 3 4.75 1.37 -3.30
CA ILE A 3 4.75 1.03 -1.87
C ILE A 3 6.03 1.62 -1.30
N LEU A 4 5.86 2.54 -0.36
CA LEU A 4 6.96 3.29 0.25
C LEU A 4 7.12 2.88 1.71
N ASP A 5 8.35 2.86 2.21
CA ASP A 5 8.63 2.71 3.64
C ASP A 5 8.37 4.02 4.41
N LYS A 6 8.64 3.99 5.72
CA LYS A 6 8.55 5.17 6.60
C LYS A 6 9.48 6.34 6.22
N ASN A 7 10.48 6.10 5.37
CA ASN A 7 11.41 7.11 4.87
C ASN A 7 11.05 7.57 3.45
N PHE A 8 9.86 7.18 2.96
CA PHE A 8 9.39 7.43 1.60
C PHE A 8 10.27 6.80 0.50
N GLN A 9 11.04 5.76 0.83
CA GLN A 9 11.80 4.98 -0.14
C GLN A 9 10.92 3.87 -0.72
N SER A 10 11.01 3.66 -2.04
CA SER A 10 10.26 2.58 -2.68
C SER A 10 10.79 1.22 -2.25
N ILE A 11 9.91 0.41 -1.66
CA ILE A 11 10.15 -0.98 -1.24
C ILE A 11 9.33 -1.98 -2.05
N GLY A 12 8.60 -1.47 -3.05
CA GLY A 12 7.75 -2.24 -3.91
C GLY A 12 6.91 -1.34 -4.81
N GLY A 13 6.27 -1.95 -5.80
CA GLY A 13 5.34 -1.25 -6.66
C GLY A 13 4.82 -2.15 -7.77
N PHE A 14 3.62 -1.85 -8.25
CA PHE A 14 3.01 -2.56 -9.35
C PHE A 14 2.16 -1.59 -10.16
N GLY A 15 2.10 -1.82 -11.47
CA GLY A 15 1.20 -1.08 -12.34
C GLY A 15 -0.23 -1.56 -12.09
N VAL A 16 -1.05 -0.72 -11.48
CA VAL A 16 -2.47 -1.02 -11.30
C VAL A 16 -3.20 -0.54 -12.54
N TYR A 17 -3.53 -1.45 -13.46
CA TYR A 17 -4.59 -1.22 -14.45
C TYR A 17 -5.92 -1.74 -13.86
N CYS A 18 -6.42 -1.08 -12.81
CA CYS A 18 -7.72 -1.47 -12.24
C CYS A 18 -8.85 -0.84 -13.04
N TYR A 19 -9.65 -1.68 -13.68
CA TYR A 19 -11.07 -1.41 -13.84
C TYR A 19 -11.74 -1.72 -12.49
N PRO A 20 -12.56 -0.82 -11.93
CA PRO A 20 -13.20 -0.98 -10.61
C PRO A 20 -14.03 -2.26 -10.43
N GLU A 21 -14.32 -2.95 -11.52
CA GLU A 21 -15.29 -4.05 -11.61
C GLU A 21 -14.70 -5.43 -11.28
N ASN A 22 -13.36 -5.54 -11.22
CA ASN A 22 -12.63 -6.73 -10.78
C ASN A 22 -11.73 -6.36 -9.59
N GLY A 23 -12.34 -5.87 -8.51
CA GLY A 23 -11.66 -5.47 -7.27
C GLY A 23 -11.00 -6.61 -6.52
N ASP A 24 -10.10 -7.34 -7.17
CA ASP A 24 -9.09 -8.13 -6.48
C ASP A 24 -8.39 -7.21 -5.49
N ASP A 25 -8.34 -7.67 -4.24
CA ASP A 25 -7.89 -6.92 -3.07
C ASP A 25 -6.52 -6.27 -3.34
N VAL A 26 -6.51 -4.96 -3.63
CA VAL A 26 -5.30 -4.19 -3.96
C VAL A 26 -4.27 -4.33 -2.84
N LEU A 27 -4.71 -4.38 -1.58
CA LEU A 27 -3.83 -4.60 -0.43
C LEU A 27 -3.21 -5.99 -0.47
N LYS A 28 -3.95 -7.01 -0.89
CA LYS A 28 -3.40 -8.35 -1.11
C LYS A 28 -2.32 -8.35 -2.18
N ILE A 29 -2.53 -7.67 -3.31
CA ILE A 29 -1.51 -7.54 -4.37
C ILE A 29 -0.27 -6.81 -3.84
N CYS A 30 -0.46 -5.70 -3.12
CA CYS A 30 0.63 -4.98 -2.47
C CYS A 30 1.40 -5.89 -1.49
N SER A 31 0.67 -6.66 -0.68
CA SER A 31 1.23 -7.58 0.32
C SER A 31 2.06 -8.68 -0.34
N ASP A 32 1.53 -9.32 -1.38
CA ASP A 32 2.24 -10.36 -2.14
C ASP A 32 3.51 -9.82 -2.78
N HIS A 33 3.51 -8.56 -3.21
CA HIS A 33 4.68 -7.90 -3.77
C HIS A 33 5.74 -7.64 -2.69
N VAL A 34 5.37 -7.00 -1.58
CA VAL A 34 6.29 -6.70 -0.46
C VAL A 34 6.87 -7.97 0.16
N ARG A 35 6.07 -9.05 0.28
CA ARG A 35 6.53 -10.34 0.84
C ARG A 35 7.72 -10.96 0.10
N ARG A 36 7.93 -10.62 -1.18
CA ARG A 36 9.09 -11.11 -1.96
C ARG A 36 10.38 -10.41 -1.56
N TYR A 37 10.29 -9.32 -0.82
CA TYR A 37 11.39 -8.55 -0.29
C TYR A 37 11.44 -8.81 1.22
N ASN A 38 12.63 -8.99 1.79
CA ASN A 38 12.82 -9.24 3.22
C ASN A 38 12.58 -7.96 4.05
N VAL A 39 11.38 -7.41 3.94
CA VAL A 39 10.94 -6.18 4.59
C VAL A 39 10.45 -6.53 5.99
N PHE A 40 10.98 -5.84 7.00
CA PHE A 40 10.51 -6.00 8.37
C PHE A 40 9.13 -5.33 8.56
N PRO A 41 8.33 -5.78 9.54
CA PRO A 41 7.07 -5.12 9.88
C PRO A 41 7.26 -3.62 10.14
N GLN A 42 6.51 -2.78 9.44
CA GLN A 42 6.64 -1.32 9.52
C GLN A 42 5.44 -0.58 8.94
N VAL A 43 5.36 0.71 9.23
CA VAL A 43 4.47 1.63 8.50
C VAL A 43 4.92 1.71 7.04
N VAL A 44 3.95 1.66 6.14
CA VAL A 44 4.15 1.81 4.70
C VAL A 44 3.16 2.82 4.14
N TYR A 45 3.51 3.45 3.04
CA TYR A 45 2.64 4.37 2.32
C TYR A 45 2.35 3.83 0.93
N LEU A 46 1.08 3.82 0.54
CA LEU A 46 0.70 3.53 -0.83
C LEU A 46 0.55 4.85 -1.58
N LYS A 47 1.27 5.01 -2.68
CA LYS A 47 1.25 6.22 -3.51
C LYS A 47 0.70 5.89 -4.90
N SER A 48 -0.30 6.65 -5.33
CA SER A 48 -0.81 6.61 -6.70
C SER A 48 0.18 7.24 -7.68
N GLU A 49 0.38 6.56 -8.82
CA GLU A 49 1.17 7.03 -9.95
C GLU A 49 0.29 7.29 -11.19
N ASN A 50 -0.99 6.93 -11.16
CA ASN A 50 -1.96 7.21 -12.22
C ASN A 50 -3.36 7.55 -11.67
N GLN A 51 -4.28 8.00 -12.56
CA GLN A 51 -5.64 8.40 -12.15
C GLN A 51 -6.51 7.24 -11.67
N SER A 52 -6.33 6.02 -12.19
CA SER A 52 -7.10 4.85 -11.75
C SER A 52 -6.76 4.49 -10.30
N GLU A 53 -5.49 4.58 -9.93
CA GLU A 53 -5.01 4.33 -8.57
C GLU A 53 -5.54 5.36 -7.57
N LYS A 54 -5.64 6.63 -7.97
CA LYS A 54 -6.24 7.68 -7.14
C LYS A 54 -7.70 7.43 -6.79
N LYS A 55 -8.46 6.82 -7.71
CA LYS A 55 -9.86 6.49 -7.46
C LYS A 55 -10.03 5.45 -6.35
N TRP A 56 -9.05 4.55 -6.20
CA TRP A 56 -9.05 3.55 -5.14
C TRP A 56 -8.52 4.13 -3.83
N LEU A 57 -7.38 4.82 -3.87
CA LEU A 57 -6.73 5.37 -2.68
C LEU A 57 -7.47 6.54 -2.03
N GLY A 58 -8.53 7.10 -2.63
CA GLY A 58 -9.21 8.31 -2.12
C GLY A 58 -8.38 9.60 -2.14
N SER A 59 -7.06 9.51 -2.07
CA SER A 59 -6.06 10.57 -2.05
C SER A 59 -4.85 10.19 -2.93
N ASN A 60 -3.82 11.05 -2.96
CA ASN A 60 -2.58 10.75 -3.67
C ASN A 60 -1.74 9.68 -2.96
N SER A 61 -1.78 9.65 -1.63
CA SER A 61 -1.02 8.73 -0.80
C SER A 61 -1.71 8.47 0.52
N GLU A 62 -1.82 7.21 0.92
CA GLU A 62 -2.40 6.81 2.21
C GLU A 62 -1.43 5.95 3.03
N LYS A 63 -1.60 5.98 4.35
CA LYS A 63 -0.75 5.33 5.34
C LYS A 63 -1.35 4.00 5.77
N PHE A 64 -0.53 2.95 5.80
CA PHE A 64 -0.90 1.59 6.16
C PHE A 64 0.16 0.97 7.07
N TYR A 65 -0.11 -0.22 7.59
CA TYR A 65 0.87 -1.03 8.31
C TYR A 65 1.12 -2.36 7.62
N TYR A 66 2.39 -2.67 7.36
CA TYR A 66 2.83 -3.99 6.94
C TYR A 66 3.26 -4.81 8.16
N ASN A 67 2.58 -5.92 8.43
CA ASN A 67 2.84 -6.75 9.62
C ASN A 67 3.87 -7.88 9.38
N GLY A 68 4.61 -7.86 8.27
CA GLY A 68 5.48 -8.97 7.83
C GLY A 68 4.78 -10.01 6.95
N HIS A 69 3.46 -9.89 6.79
CA HIS A 69 2.69 -10.73 5.87
C HIS A 69 1.73 -9.89 5.04
N ASN A 70 0.85 -9.11 5.66
CA ASN A 70 -0.15 -8.31 5.00
C ASN A 70 0.06 -6.82 5.27
N ILE A 71 -0.31 -6.00 4.28
CA ILE A 71 -0.57 -4.58 4.44
C ILE A 71 -2.02 -4.43 4.90
N MET A 72 -2.22 -3.68 5.97
CA MET A 72 -3.51 -3.46 6.61
C MET A 72 -3.76 -1.97 6.74
N GLU A 73 -5.03 -1.58 6.59
CA GLU A 73 -5.50 -0.27 6.99
C GLU A 73 -5.22 -0.06 8.49
N ILE A 74 -4.83 1.16 8.83
CA ILE A 74 -4.68 1.60 10.21
C ILE A 74 -5.50 2.87 10.37
N ASP A 75 -6.23 2.98 11.47
CA ASP A 75 -6.93 4.20 11.78
C ASP A 75 -5.91 5.28 12.16
N GLU A 76 -5.92 6.41 11.47
CA GLU A 76 -5.04 7.55 11.79
C GLU A 76 -5.33 8.15 13.18
N GLU A 77 -6.50 7.85 13.77
CA GLU A 77 -6.89 8.27 15.12
C GLU A 77 -6.34 7.38 16.25
N GLU A 78 -5.84 6.18 15.95
CA GLU A 78 -5.18 5.34 16.96
C GLU A 78 -3.72 5.77 17.12
N ASN A 79 -3.50 6.72 18.04
CA ASN A 79 -2.18 7.01 18.60
C ASN A 79 -1.62 5.73 19.26
N PHE A 80 -0.85 4.95 18.51
CA PHE A 80 0.06 3.97 19.10
C PHE A 80 1.16 4.71 19.87
N LEU A 81 0.89 4.99 21.15
CA LEU A 81 1.85 5.41 22.17
C LEU A 81 2.79 4.25 22.54
#